data_AF-A0A5C9BSV1-F1
#
_entry.id   AF-A0A5C9BSV1-F1
#
_cell.length_a   1.000
_cell.length_b   1.000
_cell.length_c   1.000
_cell.angle_alpha   90.00
_cell.angle_beta   90.00
_cell.angle_gamma   90.00
#
_symmetry.space_group_name_H-M   'P 1'
#
loop_
_entity.id
_entity.type
_entity.pdbx_description
1 polymer ?
#
loop_
_entity_poly.entity_id
_entity_poly.type
_entity_poly.pdbx_seq_one_letter_code
_entity_poly.pdbx_strand_id
1 'polypeptide(L)'
;MHLKFDANLPLPYASPGPEVFQEEQAAEFELLRELNGFTAARHPDDPTVRARMKSYELAFRMQTSVPEVFRLSGETAATAELYGLNNPTTKPFAESCLLARRLVERGVRFVQLYHGSGGGGSWDAHANLKDNHGKLSPQVDQPIGGLLRDLKQRGLLDETIVVWATEFGRTPGEEGSKGRD
;
A
#
# COMPACT_ATOMS: atom_id res chain seq x y z
N MET A 1 -0.67 7.43 -7.31
CA MET A 1 0.71 7.75 -6.90
C MET A 1 1.53 6.48 -7.04
N HIS A 2 2.38 6.35 -8.06
CA HIS A 2 3.27 5.19 -8.17
C HIS A 2 4.41 5.34 -7.16
N LEU A 3 4.36 4.56 -6.08
CA LEU A 3 5.42 4.50 -5.09
C LEU A 3 6.47 3.50 -5.58
N LYS A 4 7.68 3.97 -5.87
CA LYS A 4 8.85 3.08 -5.98
C LYS A 4 9.26 2.72 -4.56
N PHE A 5 9.31 1.42 -4.26
CA PHE A 5 9.66 0.93 -2.93
C PHE A 5 11.16 1.14 -2.69
N ASP A 6 11.49 2.07 -1.80
CA ASP A 6 12.80 2.17 -1.14
C ASP A 6 12.54 2.00 0.36
N ALA A 7 13.09 0.95 0.97
CA ALA A 7 12.95 0.68 2.40
C ALA A 7 13.50 1.82 3.29
N ASN A 8 14.37 2.68 2.74
CA ASN A 8 14.92 3.85 3.43
C ASN A 8 14.20 5.16 3.07
N LEU A 9 13.41 5.20 2.00
CA LEU A 9 12.65 6.38 1.58
C LEU A 9 11.28 5.99 0.98
N PRO A 10 10.39 5.40 1.79
CA PRO A 10 9.21 4.69 1.33
C PRO A 10 8.11 5.56 0.71
N LEU A 11 8.19 6.87 0.89
CA LEU A 11 7.28 7.85 0.35
C LEU A 11 8.13 9.05 -0.13
N PRO A 12 8.13 9.37 -1.44
CA PRO A 12 8.65 10.65 -1.91
C PRO A 12 7.96 11.77 -1.13
N TYR A 13 8.73 12.70 -0.55
CA TYR A 13 8.25 13.83 0.26
C TYR A 13 7.64 13.49 1.64
N ALA A 14 7.77 12.27 2.16
CA ALA A 14 7.37 11.98 3.55
C ALA A 14 8.45 12.30 4.59
N SER A 15 9.70 12.42 4.17
CA SER A 15 10.76 12.94 5.02
C SER A 15 10.84 14.46 4.83
N PRO A 16 10.98 15.24 5.91
CA PRO A 16 11.36 16.64 5.81
C PRO A 16 12.61 16.79 4.91
N GLY A 17 12.72 17.91 4.20
CA GLY A 17 13.94 18.24 3.46
C GLY A 17 15.15 18.21 4.39
N PRO A 18 16.38 18.07 3.86
CA PRO A 18 17.60 17.89 4.67
C PRO A 18 17.88 19.04 5.66
N GLU A 19 17.15 20.15 5.56
CA GLU A 19 17.28 21.35 6.39
C GLU A 19 16.15 21.55 7.41
N VAL A 20 15.18 20.64 7.50
CA VAL A 20 14.05 20.76 8.44
C VAL A 20 14.22 19.75 9.59
N PHE A 21 14.41 20.26 10.80
CA PHE A 21 14.54 19.42 11.99
C PHE A 21 13.18 18.85 12.41
N GLN A 22 13.16 17.66 13.03
CA GLN A 22 11.91 17.02 13.47
C GLN A 22 11.09 17.90 14.41
N GLU A 23 11.76 18.69 15.24
CA GLU A 23 11.14 19.63 16.19
C GLU A 23 10.46 20.81 15.48
N GLU A 24 11.10 21.36 14.45
CA GLU A 24 10.53 22.43 13.62
C GLU A 24 9.32 21.92 12.83
N GLN A 25 9.42 20.71 12.28
CA GLN A 25 8.31 20.06 11.59
C GLN A 25 7.13 19.82 12.54
N ALA A 26 7.39 19.32 13.75
CA ALA A 26 6.35 19.12 14.76
C ALA A 26 5.67 20.44 15.16
N ALA A 27 6.44 21.52 15.33
CA ALA A 27 5.92 22.85 15.64
C ALA A 27 5.06 23.43 14.51
N GLU A 28 5.47 23.26 13.25
CA GLU A 28 4.69 23.68 12.08
C GLU A 28 3.33 22.95 12.04
N PHE A 29 3.32 21.65 12.30
CA PHE A 29 2.08 20.88 12.36
C PHE A 29 1.19 21.22 13.55
N GLU A 30 1.77 21.56 14.70
CA GLU A 30 1.00 22.03 15.86
C GLU A 30 0.30 23.35 15.54
N LEU A 31 1.02 24.30 14.93
CA LEU A 31 0.46 25.57 14.47
C LEU A 31 -0.66 25.36 13.44
N LEU A 32 -0.44 24.48 12.46
CA LEU A 32 -1.46 24.14 11.47
C LEU A 32 -2.71 23.54 12.13
N ARG A 33 -2.55 22.74 13.19
CA ARG A 33 -3.68 22.17 13.96
C ARG A 33 -4.46 23.25 14.68
N GLU A 34 -3.79 24.20 15.33
CA GLU A 34 -4.45 25.35 15.97
C GLU A 34 -5.22 26.21 14.95
N LEU A 35 -4.58 26.59 13.84
CA LEU A 35 -5.21 27.38 12.78
C LEU A 35 -6.43 26.70 12.16
N ASN A 36 -6.33 25.39 11.95
CA ASN A 36 -7.45 24.55 11.54
C ASN A 36 -8.57 24.56 12.59
N GLY A 37 -8.23 24.48 13.88
CA GLY A 37 -9.17 24.59 15.00
C GLY A 37 -9.94 25.92 15.01
N PHE A 38 -9.24 27.04 14.80
CA PHE A 38 -9.89 28.35 14.69
C PHE A 38 -10.83 28.43 13.48
N THR A 39 -10.44 27.84 12.36
CA THR A 39 -11.26 27.83 11.13
C THR A 39 -12.51 26.95 11.31
N ALA A 40 -12.38 25.79 11.96
CA ALA A 40 -13.50 24.92 12.30
C ALA A 40 -14.49 25.57 13.27
N ALA A 41 -14.00 26.33 14.27
CA ALA A 41 -14.86 27.06 15.19
C ALA A 41 -15.67 28.16 14.49
N ARG A 42 -15.11 28.78 13.44
CA ARG A 42 -15.80 29.80 12.62
C ARG A 42 -16.77 29.20 11.59
N HIS A 43 -16.50 27.98 11.13
CA HIS A 43 -17.29 27.30 10.11
C HIS A 43 -17.68 25.88 10.57
N PRO A 44 -18.45 25.74 11.68
CA PRO A 44 -18.69 24.46 12.31
C PRO A 44 -19.44 23.48 11.41
N ASP A 45 -20.25 23.98 10.48
CA ASP A 45 -21.08 23.17 9.59
C ASP A 45 -20.44 22.84 8.24
N ASP A 46 -19.28 23.42 7.90
CA ASP A 46 -18.65 23.23 6.59
C ASP A 46 -17.99 21.82 6.49
N PRO A 47 -18.54 20.91 5.67
CA PRO A 47 -17.99 19.57 5.51
C PRO A 47 -16.61 19.57 4.84
N THR A 48 -16.29 20.58 4.02
CA THR A 48 -15.03 20.70 3.28
C THR A 48 -13.88 21.05 4.21
N VAL A 49 -14.09 21.99 5.14
CA VAL A 49 -13.11 22.34 6.18
C VAL A 49 -12.78 21.14 7.04
N ARG A 50 -13.81 20.42 7.53
CA ARG A 50 -13.61 19.19 8.33
C ARG A 50 -12.88 18.09 7.55
N ALA A 51 -13.20 17.91 6.27
CA ALA A 51 -12.53 16.92 5.42
C ALA A 51 -11.04 17.25 5.24
N ARG A 52 -10.69 18.51 4.97
CA ARG A 52 -9.30 18.96 4.83
C ARG A 52 -8.49 18.79 6.11
N MET A 53 -9.07 19.15 7.26
CA MET A 53 -8.43 18.94 8.56
C MET A 53 -8.09 17.48 8.80
N LYS A 54 -9.05 16.57 8.54
CA LYS A 54 -8.81 15.12 8.66
C LYS A 54 -7.73 14.63 7.71
N SER A 55 -7.68 15.15 6.48
CA SER A 55 -6.63 14.81 5.51
C SER A 55 -5.25 15.26 5.96
N TYR A 56 -5.12 16.47 6.52
CA TYR A 56 -3.84 16.97 7.06
C TYR A 56 -3.39 16.21 8.30
N GLU A 57 -4.31 15.90 9.21
CA GLU A 57 -4.00 15.09 10.38
C GLU A 57 -3.59 13.67 10.00
N LEU A 58 -4.25 13.07 9.00
CA LEU A 58 -3.85 11.78 8.44
C LEU A 58 -2.47 11.85 7.79
N ALA A 59 -2.18 12.88 6.99
CA ALA A 59 -0.88 13.07 6.37
C ALA A 59 0.23 13.23 7.42
N PHE A 60 -0.03 13.96 8.51
CA PHE A 60 0.89 14.10 9.65
C PHE A 60 1.13 12.77 10.36
N ARG A 61 0.06 12.03 10.67
CA ARG A 61 0.16 10.69 11.27
C ARG A 61 0.93 9.75 10.35
N MET A 62 0.72 9.83 9.03
CA MET A 62 1.54 9.09 8.07
C MET A 62 3.00 9.51 8.22
N GLN A 63 3.37 10.79 8.08
CA GLN A 63 4.75 11.29 8.19
C GLN A 63 5.46 10.88 9.48
N THR A 64 4.78 10.95 10.63
CA THR A 64 5.34 10.58 11.94
C THR A 64 5.40 9.07 12.18
N SER A 65 4.54 8.27 11.57
CA SER A 65 4.52 6.80 11.69
C SER A 65 5.29 6.06 10.59
N VAL A 66 5.72 6.76 9.52
CA VAL A 66 6.44 6.17 8.37
C VAL A 66 7.61 5.28 8.80
N PRO A 67 8.56 5.69 9.66
CA PRO A 67 9.79 4.90 9.83
C PRO A 67 9.52 3.48 10.37
N GLU A 68 8.52 3.31 11.22
CA GLU A 68 8.20 2.01 11.82
C GLU A 68 7.33 1.13 10.94
N VAL A 69 6.40 1.72 10.19
CA VAL A 69 5.49 1.00 9.29
C VAL A 69 6.26 0.33 8.16
N PHE A 70 7.28 1.00 7.64
CA PHE A 70 8.11 0.51 6.53
C PHE A 70 9.30 -0.34 6.98
N ARG A 71 9.62 -0.37 8.28
CA ARG A 71 10.63 -1.29 8.83
C ARG A 71 10.05 -2.69 8.98
N LEU A 72 10.23 -3.53 7.97
CA LEU A 72 9.75 -4.92 7.95
C LEU A 72 10.69 -5.91 8.67
N SER A 73 11.89 -5.47 9.07
CA SER A 73 12.92 -6.32 9.70
C SER A 73 12.54 -6.86 11.08
N GLY A 74 11.49 -6.33 11.72
CA GLY A 74 11.00 -6.79 13.02
C GLY A 74 9.95 -7.91 12.94
N GLU A 75 9.59 -8.37 11.75
CA GLU A 75 8.56 -9.41 11.58
C GLU A 75 9.06 -10.80 11.96
N THR A 76 8.15 -11.63 12.46
CA THR A 76 8.47 -12.99 12.87
C THR A 76 8.80 -13.88 11.67
N ALA A 77 9.57 -14.94 11.90
CA ALA A 77 9.83 -15.95 10.87
C ALA A 77 8.54 -16.58 10.33
N ALA A 78 7.52 -16.74 11.18
CA ALA A 78 6.20 -17.22 10.77
C ALA A 78 5.49 -16.25 9.83
N THR A 79 5.55 -14.94 10.10
CA THR A 79 5.03 -13.91 9.19
C THR A 79 5.78 -13.92 7.86
N ALA A 80 7.12 -14.01 7.92
CA ALA A 80 7.94 -14.02 6.72
C ALA A 80 7.62 -15.22 5.81
N GLU A 81 7.40 -16.38 6.40
CA GLU A 81 7.00 -17.57 5.66
C GLU A 81 5.56 -17.46 5.12
N LEU A 82 4.62 -16.95 5.93
CA LEU A 82 3.23 -16.78 5.53
C LEU A 82 3.09 -15.94 4.25
N TYR A 83 3.83 -14.83 4.17
CA TYR A 83 3.80 -13.92 3.03
C TYR A 83 4.73 -14.33 1.89
N GLY A 84 5.70 -15.22 2.13
CA GLY A 84 6.73 -15.58 1.15
C GLY A 84 7.86 -14.53 1.04
N LEU A 85 8.23 -13.87 2.13
CA LEU A 85 9.38 -12.94 2.15
C LEU A 85 10.72 -13.66 1.92
N ASN A 86 10.76 -14.97 2.19
CA ASN A 86 11.94 -15.83 2.03
C ASN A 86 12.16 -16.27 0.58
N ASN A 87 11.20 -16.05 -0.32
CA ASN A 87 11.28 -16.45 -1.72
C ASN A 87 11.45 -15.21 -2.62
N PRO A 88 12.54 -15.12 -3.41
CA PRO A 88 12.79 -13.99 -4.31
C PRO A 88 11.65 -13.69 -5.30
N THR A 89 10.89 -14.70 -5.71
CA THR A 89 9.75 -14.54 -6.64
C THR A 89 8.59 -13.78 -6.01
N THR A 90 8.27 -14.06 -4.75
CA THR A 90 7.14 -13.46 -4.03
C THR A 90 7.52 -12.21 -3.25
N LYS A 91 8.79 -12.11 -2.83
CA LYS A 91 9.28 -11.09 -1.89
C LYS A 91 8.83 -9.66 -2.22
N PRO A 92 8.94 -9.14 -3.47
CA PRO A 92 8.58 -7.75 -3.76
C PRO A 92 7.09 -7.44 -3.47
N PHE A 93 6.19 -8.36 -3.85
CA PHE A 93 4.76 -8.18 -3.63
C PHE A 93 4.34 -8.59 -2.21
N ALA A 94 5.06 -9.52 -1.59
CA ALA A 94 4.94 -9.88 -0.18
C ALA A 94 5.21 -8.67 0.74
N GLU A 95 6.27 -7.90 0.48
CA GLU A 95 6.59 -6.68 1.23
C GLU A 95 5.46 -5.64 1.11
N SER A 96 4.89 -5.50 -0.10
CA SER A 96 3.76 -4.60 -0.35
C SER A 96 2.50 -5.04 0.40
N CYS A 97 2.20 -6.34 0.40
CA CYS A 97 1.05 -6.91 1.12
C CYS A 97 1.21 -6.78 2.64
N LEU A 98 2.39 -7.06 3.17
CA LEU A 98 2.69 -6.92 4.59
C LEU A 98 2.58 -5.47 5.05
N LEU A 99 3.08 -4.54 4.25
CA LEU A 99 2.92 -3.10 4.47
C LEU A 99 1.43 -2.72 4.51
N ALA A 100 0.62 -3.21 3.57
CA ALA A 100 -0.81 -2.95 3.55
C ALA A 100 -1.48 -3.40 4.85
N ARG A 101 -1.16 -4.60 5.36
CA ARG A 101 -1.65 -5.07 6.66
C ARG A 101 -1.30 -4.10 7.78
N ARG A 102 -0.06 -3.62 7.84
CA ARG A 102 0.41 -2.67 8.88
C ARG A 102 -0.24 -1.29 8.79
N LEU A 103 -0.62 -0.86 7.58
CA LEU A 103 -1.39 0.36 7.35
C LEU A 103 -2.83 0.19 7.82
N VAL A 104 -3.48 -0.94 7.50
CA VAL A 104 -4.83 -1.28 7.97
C VAL A 104 -4.87 -1.33 9.50
N GLU A 105 -3.91 -1.99 10.15
CA GLU A 105 -3.77 -2.01 11.62
C GLU A 105 -3.67 -0.62 12.25
N ARG A 106 -3.12 0.35 11.53
CA ARG A 106 -3.00 1.75 12.00
C ARG A 106 -4.20 2.62 11.62
N GLY A 107 -5.27 2.01 11.12
CA GLY A 107 -6.52 2.68 10.80
C GLY A 107 -6.49 3.44 9.46
N VAL A 108 -5.57 3.12 8.56
CA VAL A 108 -5.61 3.66 7.20
C VAL A 108 -6.85 3.13 6.49
N ARG A 109 -7.74 4.05 6.10
CA ARG A 109 -9.09 3.72 5.61
C ARG A 109 -9.14 3.18 4.18
N PHE A 110 -8.08 3.39 3.41
CA PHE A 110 -8.01 2.96 2.02
C PHE A 110 -6.56 2.64 1.66
N VAL A 111 -6.32 1.40 1.25
CA VAL A 111 -5.01 0.91 0.80
C VAL A 111 -5.21 0.24 -0.55
N GLN A 112 -4.40 0.63 -1.53
CA GLN A 112 -4.42 0.06 -2.87
C GLN A 112 -3.08 -0.61 -3.16
N LEU A 113 -3.13 -1.88 -3.57
CA LEU A 113 -1.99 -2.63 -4.06
C LEU A 113 -2.13 -2.83 -5.56
N TYR A 114 -1.01 -2.72 -6.28
CA TYR A 114 -0.94 -2.97 -7.71
C TYR A 114 0.22 -3.91 -7.98
N HIS A 115 -0.01 -4.92 -8.82
CA HIS A 115 1.02 -5.87 -9.26
C HIS A 115 1.15 -5.82 -10.78
N GLY A 116 2.41 -5.78 -11.23
CA GLY A 116 2.76 -5.51 -12.62
C GLY A 116 3.20 -4.06 -12.79
N SER A 117 3.95 -3.77 -13.85
CA SER A 117 4.39 -2.42 -14.19
C SER A 117 4.44 -2.23 -15.70
N GLY A 118 4.47 -0.97 -16.17
CA GLY A 118 4.52 -0.62 -17.59
C GLY A 118 3.19 -0.15 -18.16
N GLY A 119 3.23 0.51 -19.33
CA GLY A 119 2.06 1.19 -19.93
C GLY A 119 0.89 0.29 -20.34
N GLY A 120 1.09 -1.03 -20.45
CA GLY A 120 0.02 -2.02 -20.63
C GLY A 120 -0.13 -2.97 -19.44
N GLY A 121 0.60 -2.77 -18.34
CA GLY A 121 0.68 -3.74 -17.25
C GLY A 121 1.44 -5.02 -17.64
N SER A 122 1.99 -5.75 -16.67
CA SER A 122 2.71 -6.99 -16.95
C SER A 122 1.79 -8.14 -17.40
N TRP A 123 0.49 -8.00 -17.13
CA TRP A 123 -0.55 -9.00 -17.35
C TRP A 123 -1.23 -8.91 -18.73
N ASP A 124 -1.09 -7.81 -19.48
CA ASP A 124 -1.63 -7.67 -20.86
C ASP A 124 -0.68 -8.30 -21.90
N ALA A 125 -0.44 -9.60 -21.74
CA ALA A 125 0.38 -10.35 -22.68
C ALA A 125 -0.48 -10.77 -23.89
N HIS A 126 -0.05 -10.39 -25.09
CA HIS A 126 -0.68 -10.83 -26.35
C HIS A 126 -0.10 -12.17 -26.88
N ALA A 127 1.08 -12.56 -26.40
CA ALA A 127 1.77 -13.80 -26.76
C ALA A 127 2.55 -14.38 -25.57
N ASN A 128 2.96 -15.65 -25.69
CA ASN A 128 3.62 -16.46 -24.66
C ASN A 128 2.86 -16.46 -23.32
N LEU A 129 1.53 -16.64 -23.38
CA LEU A 129 0.64 -16.53 -22.22
C LEU A 129 1.08 -17.45 -21.08
N LYS A 130 1.37 -18.72 -21.38
CA LYS A 130 1.81 -19.70 -20.38
C LYS A 130 3.09 -19.28 -19.67
N ASP A 131 4.08 -18.79 -20.41
CA ASP A 131 5.35 -18.35 -19.82
C ASP A 131 5.20 -17.05 -19.03
N ASN A 132 4.41 -16.10 -19.52
CA ASN A 132 4.15 -14.83 -18.84
C ASN A 132 3.33 -15.05 -17.56
N HIS A 133 2.14 -15.65 -17.66
CA HIS A 133 1.26 -15.88 -16.51
C HIS A 133 1.84 -16.91 -15.54
N GLY A 134 2.60 -17.90 -16.04
CA GLY A 134 3.35 -18.83 -15.21
C GLY A 134 4.46 -18.17 -14.40
N LYS A 135 5.02 -17.04 -14.89
CA LYS A 135 5.98 -16.22 -14.13
C LYS A 135 5.30 -15.26 -13.16
N LEU A 136 4.16 -14.67 -13.53
CA LEU A 136 3.49 -13.63 -12.73
C LEU A 136 2.61 -14.20 -11.62
N SER A 137 1.88 -15.29 -11.87
CA SER A 137 0.96 -15.87 -10.88
C SER A 137 1.65 -16.27 -9.56
N PRO A 138 2.83 -16.92 -9.58
CA PRO A 138 3.53 -17.24 -8.34
C PRO A 138 3.98 -16.01 -7.55
N GLN A 139 4.12 -14.84 -8.18
CA GLN A 139 4.54 -13.61 -7.49
C GLN A 139 3.44 -13.06 -6.58
N VAL A 140 2.16 -13.34 -6.89
CA VAL A 140 1.00 -12.77 -6.20
C VAL A 140 0.23 -13.75 -5.34
N ASP A 141 0.22 -15.04 -5.70
CA ASP A 141 -0.64 -16.06 -5.08
C ASP A 141 -0.40 -16.17 -3.55
N GLN A 142 0.84 -16.49 -3.15
CA GLN A 142 1.20 -16.60 -1.73
C GLN A 142 1.08 -15.27 -0.98
N PRO A 143 1.58 -14.12 -1.48
CA PRO A 143 1.41 -12.83 -0.80
C PRO A 143 -0.04 -12.42 -0.52
N ILE A 144 -0.94 -12.61 -1.49
CA ILE A 144 -2.37 -12.30 -1.33
C ILE A 144 -2.98 -13.25 -0.29
N GLY A 145 -2.69 -14.55 -0.41
CA GLY A 145 -3.14 -15.54 0.56
C GLY A 145 -2.64 -15.23 1.98
N GLY A 146 -1.39 -14.78 2.11
CA GLY A 146 -0.78 -14.34 3.36
C GLY A 146 -1.49 -13.14 3.96
N LEU A 147 -1.77 -12.10 3.14
CA LEU A 147 -2.51 -10.92 3.57
C LEU A 147 -3.90 -11.27 4.12
N LEU A 148 -4.68 -12.06 3.37
CA LEU A 148 -6.02 -12.45 3.79
C LEU A 148 -6.00 -13.26 5.09
N ARG A 149 -5.04 -14.18 5.23
CA ARG A 149 -4.88 -14.99 6.44
C ARG A 149 -4.47 -14.13 7.64
N ASP A 150 -3.53 -13.22 7.47
CA ASP A 150 -3.02 -12.36 8.55
C ASP A 150 -4.10 -11.36 9.02
N LEU A 151 -4.83 -10.73 8.08
CA LEU A 151 -5.98 -9.88 8.41
C LEU A 151 -7.04 -10.68 9.19
N LYS A 152 -7.30 -11.94 8.81
CA LYS A 152 -8.25 -12.80 9.52
C LYS A 152 -7.77 -13.13 10.94
N GLN A 153 -6.52 -13.53 11.10
CA GLN A 153 -5.94 -13.91 12.39
C GLN A 153 -5.96 -12.76 13.40
N ARG A 154 -5.94 -11.52 12.91
CA ARG A 154 -5.95 -10.30 13.72
C ARG A 154 -7.35 -9.72 13.94
N GLY A 155 -8.40 -10.33 13.39
CA GLY A 155 -9.78 -9.81 13.44
C GLY A 155 -10.03 -8.60 12.54
N LEU A 156 -9.05 -8.20 11.71
CA LEU A 156 -9.16 -7.02 10.85
C LEU A 156 -10.08 -7.25 9.65
N LEU A 157 -10.28 -8.51 9.23
CA LEU A 157 -11.24 -8.82 8.16
C LEU A 157 -12.69 -8.53 8.55
N ASP A 158 -13.01 -8.46 9.85
CA ASP A 158 -14.38 -8.18 10.30
C ASP A 158 -14.76 -6.70 10.05
N GLU A 159 -13.75 -5.83 9.92
CA GLU A 159 -13.92 -4.39 9.70
C GLU A 159 -13.34 -3.90 8.35
N THR A 160 -12.67 -4.78 7.59
CA THR A 160 -12.01 -4.44 6.32
C THR A 160 -12.61 -5.21 5.16
N ILE A 161 -13.13 -4.48 4.16
CA ILE A 161 -13.50 -5.08 2.87
C ILE A 161 -12.25 -5.18 2.00
N VAL A 162 -11.96 -6.39 1.53
CA VAL A 162 -10.91 -6.63 0.54
C VAL A 162 -11.55 -6.83 -0.84
N VAL A 163 -11.19 -5.97 -1.79
CA VAL A 163 -11.59 -6.10 -3.19
C VAL A 163 -10.39 -6.55 -4.00
N TRP A 164 -10.48 -7.74 -4.59
CA TRP A 164 -9.52 -8.23 -5.57
C TRP A 164 -10.14 -8.15 -6.96
N ALA A 165 -9.56 -7.31 -7.81
CA ALA A 165 -10.00 -7.11 -9.17
C ALA A 165 -8.80 -6.93 -10.10
N THR A 166 -9.05 -7.13 -11.40
CA THR A 166 -8.16 -6.74 -12.48
C THR A 166 -8.76 -5.59 -13.24
N GLU A 167 -7.95 -4.81 -13.95
CA GLU A 167 -8.42 -3.72 -14.82
C GLU A 167 -9.24 -4.24 -16.01
N PHE A 168 -8.85 -5.39 -16.56
CA PHE A 168 -9.56 -6.12 -17.59
C PHE A 168 -9.36 -7.62 -17.40
N GLY A 169 -10.29 -8.40 -17.93
CA GLY A 169 -10.19 -9.85 -18.03
C GLY A 169 -10.02 -10.30 -19.48
N ARG A 170 -9.50 -11.50 -19.67
CA ARG A 170 -9.43 -12.18 -20.97
C ARG A 170 -9.97 -13.60 -20.83
N THR A 171 -10.55 -14.12 -21.91
CA THR A 171 -10.97 -15.52 -21.98
C THR A 171 -9.73 -16.43 -21.86
N PRO A 172 -9.76 -17.53 -21.08
CA PRO A 172 -8.60 -18.39 -20.87
C PRO A 172 -8.21 -19.25 -22.10
N GLY A 173 -8.71 -18.92 -23.29
CA GLY A 173 -8.49 -19.69 -24.52
C GLY A 173 -7.30 -19.15 -25.33
N GLU A 174 -6.58 -20.06 -25.99
CA GLU A 174 -5.54 -19.74 -26.95
C GLU A 174 -6.11 -19.80 -28.38
N GLU A 175 -5.77 -18.83 -29.23
CA GLU A 175 -6.10 -18.83 -30.66
C GLU A 175 -4.79 -19.06 -31.43
N GLY A 176 -4.35 -20.32 -31.54
CA GLY A 176 -3.07 -20.68 -32.15
C GLY A 176 -2.19 -21.53 -31.23
N SER A 177 -0.86 -21.33 -31.27
CA SER A 177 0.11 -22.18 -30.55
C SER A 177 0.84 -21.50 -29.37
N LYS A 178 0.77 -20.17 -29.24
CA LYS A 178 1.52 -19.42 -28.20
C LYS A 178 0.78 -18.20 -27.62
N GLY A 179 -0.45 -17.94 -28.01
CA GLY A 179 -1.15 -16.71 -27.64
C GLY A 179 -2.45 -16.55 -28.42
N ARG A 180 -2.98 -15.33 -28.44
CA ARG A 180 -4.13 -14.97 -29.26
C ARG A 180 -3.71 -14.46 -30.64
N ASP A 181 -2.57 -13.76 -30.71
CA ASP A 181 -2.07 -13.09 -31.92
C ASP A 181 -0.93 -13.88 -32.58
#